data_AF-A0A564VMQ6-F1
#
_entry.id   AF-A0A564VMQ6-F1
#
_cell.length_a   1.000
_cell.length_b   1.000
_cell.length_c   1.000
_cell.angle_alpha   90.00
_cell.angle_beta   90.00
_cell.angle_gamma   90.00
#
_symmetry.space_group_name_H-M   'P 1'
#
loop_
_entity.id
_entity.type
_entity.pdbx_description
1 polymer ?
#
loop_
_entity_poly.entity_id
_entity_poly.type
_entity_poly.pdbx_seq_one_letter_code
_entity_poly.pdbx_strand_id
1 'polypeptide(L)'
;MKKEEIFEYVQKQYGTIPEYLWSKSPDSAVLRHKNGKWYAVIMTVEKSKLGLEGKESVDIMDVKCDPDMTNLVIQTHGFLPGYHMNKQHWITILLDGSVSKAKILDFLDMSYDLIGGAGRKENK
;
A
#
# COMPACT_ATOMS: atom_id res chain seq x y z
N MET A 1 -3.43 8.18 8.52
CA MET A 1 -3.03 7.16 9.52
C MET A 1 -1.52 7.16 9.56
N LYS A 2 -0.87 7.08 10.72
CA LYS A 2 0.61 7.12 10.75
C LYS A 2 1.22 5.75 10.42
N LYS A 3 2.48 5.73 9.98
CA LYS A 3 3.20 4.49 9.62
C LYS A 3 3.31 3.53 10.80
N GLU A 4 3.55 4.06 11.99
CA GLU A 4 3.71 3.27 13.22
C GLU A 4 2.44 2.47 13.53
N GLU A 5 1.26 3.08 13.36
CA GLU A 5 -0.02 2.41 13.56
C GLU A 5 -0.21 1.25 12.56
N ILE A 6 0.27 1.40 11.32
CA ILE A 6 0.22 0.35 10.30
C ILE A 6 1.15 -0.80 10.69
N PHE A 7 2.36 -0.50 11.17
CA PHE A 7 3.33 -1.51 11.59
C PHE A 7 2.87 -2.30 12.81
N GLU A 8 2.31 -1.63 13.82
CA GLU A 8 1.68 -2.29 14.97
C GLU A 8 0.53 -3.21 14.53
N TYR A 9 -0.32 -2.73 13.60
CA TYR A 9 -1.42 -3.50 13.08
C TYR A 9 -0.95 -4.78 12.38
N VAL A 10 -0.02 -4.69 11.42
CA VAL A 10 0.43 -5.87 10.66
C VAL A 10 1.26 -6.83 11.50
N GLN A 11 1.97 -6.34 12.52
CA GLN A 11 2.66 -7.19 13.47
C GLN A 11 1.64 -7.99 14.29
N LYS A 12 0.59 -7.34 14.80
CA LYS A 12 -0.46 -8.00 15.59
C LYS A 12 -1.31 -8.96 14.75
N GLN A 13 -1.68 -8.55 13.54
CA GLN A 13 -2.63 -9.27 12.70
C GLN A 13 -1.97 -10.40 11.90
N TYR A 14 -0.77 -10.16 11.34
CA TYR A 14 -0.10 -11.08 10.41
C TYR A 14 1.20 -11.67 10.95
N GLY A 15 1.77 -11.05 12.00
CA GLY A 15 3.13 -11.31 12.44
C GLY A 15 4.18 -10.74 11.49
N THR A 16 3.82 -9.79 10.63
CA THR A 16 4.75 -9.18 9.67
C THR A 16 5.62 -8.13 10.37
N ILE A 17 6.91 -8.15 10.06
CA ILE A 17 7.88 -7.13 10.49
C ILE A 17 8.29 -6.31 9.27
N PRO A 18 8.37 -4.97 9.35
CA PRO A 18 8.81 -4.14 8.23
C PRO A 18 10.27 -4.40 7.83
N GLU A 19 10.52 -4.52 6.53
CA GLU A 19 11.86 -4.68 5.94
C GLU A 19 12.35 -3.37 5.31
N TYR A 20 13.58 -2.97 5.60
CA TYR A 20 14.20 -1.75 5.06
C TYR A 20 15.27 -2.10 4.03
N LEU A 21 14.86 -2.21 2.76
CA LEU A 21 15.69 -2.80 1.71
C LEU A 21 16.61 -1.81 1.00
N TRP A 22 16.41 -0.51 1.19
CA TRP A 22 17.08 0.53 0.39
C TRP A 22 17.95 1.44 1.26
N SER A 23 19.26 1.38 1.06
CA SER A 23 20.23 2.24 1.77
C SER A 23 20.05 3.74 1.48
N LYS A 24 19.54 4.09 0.29
CA LYS A 24 19.28 5.47 -0.12
C LYS A 24 17.91 6.01 0.34
N SER A 25 17.08 5.16 0.93
CA SER A 25 15.73 5.52 1.40
C SER A 25 15.42 4.73 2.68
N PRO A 26 16.10 5.08 3.80
CA PRO A 26 16.01 4.31 5.04
C PRO A 26 14.62 4.35 5.67
N ASP A 27 13.79 5.33 5.31
CA ASP A 27 12.43 5.50 5.85
C ASP A 27 11.37 4.72 5.05
N SER A 28 11.77 4.07 3.96
CA SER A 28 10.91 3.25 3.13
C SER A 28 10.91 1.80 3.63
N ALA A 29 9.73 1.27 3.89
CA ALA A 29 9.55 -0.04 4.49
C ALA A 29 8.72 -0.95 3.57
N VAL A 30 9.09 -2.21 3.51
CA VAL A 30 8.39 -3.25 2.76
C VAL A 30 7.72 -4.22 3.73
N LEU A 31 6.47 -4.55 3.46
CA LEU A 31 5.74 -5.59 4.16
C LEU A 31 5.61 -6.83 3.28
N ARG A 32 6.16 -7.94 3.78
CA ARG A 32 6.26 -9.21 3.06
C ARG A 32 5.38 -10.28 3.69
N HIS A 33 4.60 -10.96 2.87
CA HIS A 33 3.80 -12.10 3.31
C HIS A 33 4.72 -13.29 3.60
N LYS A 34 4.24 -14.25 4.41
CA LYS A 34 4.96 -15.50 4.74
C LYS A 34 5.40 -16.34 3.53
N ASN A 35 4.87 -16.05 2.34
CA ASN A 35 5.22 -16.72 1.09
C ASN A 35 6.34 -16.00 0.31
N GLY A 36 6.96 -14.98 0.90
CA GLY A 36 8.07 -14.24 0.32
C GLY A 36 7.67 -13.07 -0.59
N LYS A 37 6.39 -12.90 -0.92
CA LYS A 37 5.91 -11.82 -1.80
C LYS A 37 5.54 -10.56 -1.02
N TRP A 38 5.77 -9.40 -1.62
CA TRP A 38 5.35 -8.12 -1.05
C TRP A 38 3.85 -7.92 -1.22
N TYR A 39 3.21 -7.44 -0.16
CA TYR A 39 1.81 -7.02 -0.20
C TYR A 39 1.65 -5.52 0.06
N ALA A 40 2.58 -4.88 0.77
CA ALA A 40 2.58 -3.44 0.90
C ALA A 40 3.99 -2.83 0.93
N VAL A 41 4.09 -1.57 0.50
CA VAL A 41 5.31 -0.77 0.59
C VAL A 41 4.95 0.62 1.09
N ILE A 42 5.59 1.07 2.16
CA ILE A 42 5.38 2.36 2.79
C ILE A 42 6.56 3.26 2.41
N MET A 43 6.29 4.47 1.92
CA MET A 43 7.32 5.42 1.47
C MET A 43 6.94 6.84 1.85
N THR A 44 7.94 7.72 1.93
CA THR A 44 7.74 9.17 2.02
C THR A 44 8.13 9.79 0.69
N VAL A 45 7.19 10.45 0.02
CA VAL A 45 7.36 10.94 -1.35
C VAL A 45 6.92 12.39 -1.46
N GLU A 46 7.66 13.20 -2.22
CA GLU A 46 7.27 14.58 -2.53
C GLU A 46 5.97 14.59 -3.35
N LYS A 47 5.00 15.43 -2.96
CA LYS A 47 3.69 15.54 -3.64
C LYS A 47 3.80 15.78 -5.15
N SER A 48 4.74 16.61 -5.59
CA SER A 48 5.02 16.87 -7.01
C SER A 48 5.31 15.59 -7.82
N LYS A 49 5.99 14.61 -7.21
CA LYS A 49 6.31 13.31 -7.84
C LYS A 49 5.10 12.39 -7.95
N LEU A 50 4.04 12.66 -7.18
CA LEU A 50 2.76 11.97 -7.22
C LEU A 50 1.76 12.65 -8.16
N GLY A 51 2.14 13.76 -8.81
CA GLY A 51 1.25 14.58 -9.62
C GLY A 51 0.30 15.46 -8.80
N LEU A 52 0.61 15.66 -7.52
CA LEU A 52 -0.12 16.55 -6.62
C LEU A 52 0.57 17.91 -6.55
N GLU A 53 -0.19 18.96 -6.25
CA GLU A 53 0.38 20.29 -6.01
C GLU A 53 1.20 20.33 -4.70
N GLY A 54 2.29 21.09 -4.72
CA GLY A 54 3.18 21.25 -3.58
C GLY A 54 4.50 20.48 -3.68
N LYS A 55 5.45 20.86 -2.82
CA LYS A 55 6.80 20.25 -2.70
C LYS A 55 7.02 19.61 -1.33
N GLU A 56 6.00 19.60 -0.50
CA GLU A 56 6.02 18.88 0.77
C GLU A 56 6.01 17.37 0.52
N SER A 57 6.61 16.64 1.45
CA SER A 57 6.57 15.19 1.45
C SER A 57 5.29 14.69 2.10
N VAL A 58 4.77 13.60 1.57
CA VAL A 58 3.62 12.88 2.11
C VAL A 58 3.97 11.40 2.23
N ASP A 59 3.46 10.77 3.29
CA ASP A 59 3.57 9.34 3.44
C ASP A 59 2.52 8.64 2.57
N ILE A 60 2.97 7.61 1.87
CA ILE A 60 2.14 6.79 1.01
C ILE A 60 2.30 5.32 1.36
N MET A 61 1.27 4.54 1.02
CA MET A 61 1.32 3.10 1.08
C MET A 61 0.87 2.52 -0.25
N ASP A 62 1.78 1.84 -0.94
CA ASP A 62 1.44 1.00 -2.07
C ASP A 62 0.92 -0.34 -1.58
N VAL A 63 -0.19 -0.79 -2.15
CA VAL A 63 -0.76 -2.11 -1.88
C VAL A 63 -1.13 -2.77 -3.20
N LYS A 64 -1.08 -4.11 -3.24
CA LYS A 64 -1.68 -4.84 -4.34
C LYS A 64 -3.20 -4.72 -4.34
N CYS A 65 -3.76 -4.61 -5.54
CA CYS A 65 -5.19 -4.58 -5.81
C CYS A 65 -5.50 -5.51 -7.00
N ASP A 66 -6.72 -6.02 -7.04
CA ASP A 66 -7.23 -6.74 -8.21
C ASP A 66 -7.22 -5.81 -9.44
N PRO A 67 -6.66 -6.24 -10.59
CA PRO A 67 -6.66 -5.47 -11.83
C PRO A 67 -8.02 -4.90 -12.22
N ASP A 68 -9.09 -5.66 -12.01
CA ASP A 68 -10.44 -5.28 -12.41
C ASP A 68 -10.98 -4.14 -11.53
N MET A 69 -10.44 -3.97 -10.31
CA MET A 69 -10.82 -2.91 -9.37
C MET A 69 -9.92 -1.67 -9.45
N THR A 70 -8.67 -1.80 -9.90
CA THR A 70 -7.67 -0.72 -9.85
C THR A 70 -8.20 0.59 -10.43
N ASN A 71 -8.75 0.56 -11.64
CA ASN A 71 -9.28 1.74 -12.34
C ASN A 71 -10.45 2.41 -11.62
N LEU A 72 -11.27 1.64 -10.90
CA LEU A 72 -12.38 2.20 -10.12
C LEU A 72 -11.87 2.82 -8.83
N VAL A 73 -10.92 2.17 -8.16
CA VAL A 73 -10.39 2.64 -6.87
C VAL A 73 -9.65 3.96 -7.03
N ILE A 74 -8.82 4.11 -8.06
CA ILE A 74 -8.06 5.35 -8.32
C ILE A 74 -8.93 6.55 -8.70
N GLN A 75 -10.23 6.37 -8.97
CA GLN A 75 -11.17 7.48 -9.13
C GLN A 75 -11.59 8.09 -7.79
N THR A 76 -11.31 7.41 -6.67
CA THR A 76 -11.60 7.91 -5.34
C THR A 76 -10.48 8.84 -4.85
N HIS A 77 -10.84 9.97 -4.26
CA HIS A 77 -9.88 10.87 -3.64
C HIS A 77 -9.02 10.15 -2.59
N GLY A 78 -7.71 10.41 -2.60
CA GLY A 78 -6.73 9.76 -1.73
C GLY A 78 -6.13 8.46 -2.30
N PHE A 79 -6.58 8.01 -3.47
CA PHE A 79 -6.02 6.85 -4.18
C PHE A 79 -5.37 7.28 -5.50
N LEU A 80 -4.18 6.77 -5.78
CA LEU A 80 -3.41 7.07 -6.98
C LEU A 80 -2.96 5.76 -7.67
N PRO A 81 -2.58 5.80 -8.95
CA PRO A 81 -1.93 4.66 -9.60
C PRO A 81 -0.63 4.28 -8.88
N GLY A 82 -0.31 2.98 -8.82
CA GLY A 82 0.88 2.48 -8.10
C GLY A 82 2.17 3.26 -8.41
N TYR A 83 2.81 3.79 -7.36
CA TYR A 83 4.04 4.57 -7.43
C TYR A 83 5.26 3.64 -7.46
N HIS A 84 6.14 3.76 -8.46
CA HIS A 84 7.22 2.79 -8.74
C HIS A 84 6.79 1.32 -8.97
N MET A 85 5.52 0.98 -8.78
CA MET A 85 4.96 -0.36 -8.93
C MET A 85 4.17 -0.51 -10.24
N ASN A 86 3.81 -1.75 -10.58
CA ASN A 86 2.95 -2.01 -11.74
C ASN A 86 1.54 -1.49 -11.48
N LYS A 87 1.14 -0.42 -12.18
CA LYS A 87 -0.15 0.28 -12.06
C LYS A 87 -1.38 -0.59 -12.34
N GLN A 88 -1.23 -1.75 -12.99
CA GLN A 88 -2.32 -2.72 -13.20
C GLN A 88 -2.59 -3.60 -11.98
N HIS A 89 -1.65 -3.70 -11.04
CA HIS A 89 -1.76 -4.60 -9.89
C HIS A 89 -1.55 -3.89 -8.56
N TRP A 90 -1.18 -2.61 -8.59
CA TRP A 90 -0.84 -1.83 -7.42
C TRP A 90 -1.51 -0.47 -7.49
N ILE A 91 -1.98 -0.05 -6.33
CA ILE A 91 -2.52 1.29 -6.09
C ILE A 91 -1.71 1.92 -4.96
N THR A 92 -1.66 3.25 -4.96
CA THR A 92 -1.04 4.04 -3.92
C THR A 92 -2.14 4.71 -3.09
N ILE A 93 -2.03 4.60 -1.77
CA ILE A 93 -2.95 5.23 -0.82
C ILE A 93 -2.22 6.37 -0.12
N LEU A 94 -2.80 7.57 -0.13
CA LEU A 94 -2.27 8.72 0.62
C LEU A 94 -2.55 8.57 2.12
N LEU A 95 -1.53 8.76 2.95
CA LEU A 95 -1.65 8.67 4.41
C LEU A 95 -1.81 10.06 5.09
N ASP A 96 -2.16 11.08 4.31
CA ASP A 96 -2.36 12.48 4.74
C ASP A 96 -3.71 12.76 5.43
N GLY A 97 -4.57 11.75 5.55
CA GLY A 97 -5.90 11.87 6.15
C GLY A 97 -7.03 11.98 5.13
N SER A 98 -6.75 12.02 3.83
CA SER A 98 -7.76 11.92 2.75
C SER A 98 -8.51 10.59 2.75
N VAL A 99 -7.87 9.51 3.21
CA VAL A 99 -8.45 8.17 3.33
C VAL A 99 -8.66 7.81 4.80
N SER A 100 -9.84 7.27 5.13
CA SER A 100 -10.16 6.84 6.49
C SER A 100 -9.27 5.67 6.94
N LYS A 101 -8.98 5.60 8.24
CA LYS A 101 -8.15 4.52 8.81
C LYS A 101 -8.71 3.13 8.48
N ALA A 102 -10.04 2.95 8.61
CA ALA A 102 -10.70 1.70 8.28
C ALA A 102 -10.44 1.28 6.83
N LYS A 103 -10.60 2.21 5.88
CA LYS A 103 -10.39 1.91 4.46
C LYS A 103 -8.92 1.61 4.14
N ILE A 104 -7.98 2.29 4.80
CA ILE A 104 -6.54 1.98 4.68
C ILE A 104 -6.27 0.53 5.10
N LEU A 105 -6.83 0.10 6.23
CA LEU A 105 -6.69 -1.27 6.73
C LEU A 105 -7.39 -2.29 5.82
N ASP A 106 -8.59 -2.00 5.34
CA ASP A 106 -9.31 -2.88 4.40
C ASP A 106 -8.47 -3.18 3.15
N PHE A 107 -7.85 -2.15 2.56
CA PHE A 107 -6.98 -2.34 1.40
C PHE A 107 -5.70 -3.09 1.70
N LEU A 108 -5.13 -2.88 2.90
CA LEU A 108 -3.96 -3.62 3.36
C LEU A 108 -4.27 -5.11 3.53
N ASP A 109 -5.43 -5.42 4.11
CA ASP A 109 -5.92 -6.78 4.35
C ASP A 109 -6.25 -7.48 3.02
N MET A 110 -7.00 -6.81 2.14
CA MET A 110 -7.26 -7.30 0.78
C MET A 110 -5.96 -7.61 0.03
N SER A 111 -4.94 -6.77 0.19
CA SER A 111 -3.64 -6.98 -0.44
C SER A 111 -2.90 -8.21 0.09
N TYR A 112 -2.92 -8.39 1.43
CA TYR A 112 -2.34 -9.54 2.10
C TYR A 112 -3.01 -10.84 1.62
N ASP A 113 -4.34 -10.85 1.58
CA ASP A 113 -5.14 -12.00 1.14
C ASP A 113 -4.94 -12.34 -0.33
N LEU A 114 -4.87 -11.32 -1.20
CA LEU A 114 -4.59 -11.47 -2.62
C LEU A 114 -3.23 -12.17 -2.84
N ILE A 115 -2.22 -11.83 -2.03
CA ILE A 115 -0.91 -12.48 -2.05
C ILE A 115 -0.95 -13.88 -1.44
N GLY A 116 -1.74 -14.09 -0.39
CA GLY A 116 -1.93 -15.38 0.28
C GLY A 116 -2.59 -16.45 -0.58
N GLY A 117 -3.12 -16.09 -1.75
CA GLY A 117 -3.80 -16.99 -2.68
C GLY A 117 -5.31 -17.07 -2.46
N ALA A 118 -5.87 -16.26 -1.56
CA ALA A 118 -7.32 -16.16 -1.37
C ALA A 118 -8.03 -15.55 -2.60
N GLY A 119 -7.31 -14.75 -3.41
CA GLY A 119 -7.78 -14.25 -4.71
C GLY A 119 -7.88 -15.28 -5.83
N ARG A 120 -7.58 -16.56 -5.57
CA ARG A 120 -7.82 -17.69 -6.50
C ARG A 120 -8.98 -18.58 -6.04
N LYS A 121 -10.07 -18.00 -5.54
CA LYS A 121 -11.34 -18.74 -5.45
C LYS A 121 -12.11 -18.57 -6.76
N GLU A 122 -11.94 -19.59 -7.60
CA GLU A 122 -12.82 -20.08 -8.67
C GLU A 122 -13.89 -19.09 -9.21
N ASN A 123 -13.66 -18.53 -10.40
CA ASN A 123 -14.76 -18.43 -11.37
C ASN A 123 -14.99 -19.85 -11.89
N LYS A 124 -16.02 -20.51 -11.35
CA LYS A 124 -16.59 -21.76 -11.87
C LYS A 124 -17.84 -21.42 -12.66
#